data_AF-A0A1H7Q1L5-F1
#
_entry.id   AF-A0A1H7Q1L5-F1
#
_cell.length_a   1.000
_cell.length_b   1.000
_cell.length_c   1.000
_cell.angle_alpha   90.00
_cell.angle_beta   90.00
_cell.angle_gamma   90.00
#
_symmetry.space_group_name_H-M   'P 1'
#
loop_
_entity.id
_entity.type
_entity.pdbx_description
1 polymer ?
#
loop_
_entity_poly.entity_id
_entity_poly.type
_entity_poly.pdbx_seq_one_letter_code
_entity_poly.pdbx_strand_id
1 'polypeptide(L)'
;MIGIKGAMLAAVLAVLSSPGAAETPDRQIGGDILRSGDSAAQLQADRDVLATGFTVTLDGMIAQDGHAAGFAVGVDATTGGDLYGAGFSVGLRGTVGGDLTATGFSVVTGPGAEVAGNARLAGARITINGPIRGALAAVGGKITLNSEVAGDVLLGAETLTFGPDARIGGKLTYSTPERIDIPDFVLSADRIVYEPFQRSEIFNNAYEMWEGWEMPRGPTFLTVFGGFLVTLGFFVVIGALFLTLAPVQVRRLRRSIDARPGMALLTGVIGLSMLFGLVPVSAMTILGVPLVPIVLLAILLVWILGYILGAYVLAMRVLRAFGTAENPVIWMRLLALVIGVSFIALLNYIPVLGWMANFALVLLGIGGIATALFERMVGNIDPALDVDMQPIQRNPEQE
;
A
#
# COMPACT_ATOMS: atom_id res chain seq x y z
N MET A 1 24.73 41.99 19.15
CA MET A 1 24.36 41.54 20.50
C MET A 1 23.00 40.89 20.43
N ILE A 2 22.94 39.55 20.49
CA ILE A 2 21.67 38.84 20.54
C ILE A 2 21.09 39.11 21.94
N GLY A 3 19.94 39.81 22.00
CA GLY A 3 19.28 40.11 23.26
C GLY A 3 18.87 38.82 23.98
N ILE A 4 18.73 38.88 25.32
CA ILE A 4 18.43 37.72 26.19
C ILE A 4 17.26 36.87 25.65
N LYS A 5 16.24 37.50 25.06
CA LYS A 5 15.09 36.80 24.42
C LYS A 5 15.49 35.99 23.17
N GLY A 6 16.42 36.50 22.36
CA GLY A 6 16.95 35.79 21.19
C GLY A 6 17.86 34.63 21.57
N ALA A 7 18.63 34.77 22.66
CA ALA A 7 19.43 33.67 23.21
C ALA A 7 18.55 32.56 23.78
N MET A 8 17.43 32.91 24.43
CA MET A 8 16.46 31.95 24.97
C MET A 8 15.71 31.20 23.85
N LEU A 9 15.30 31.91 22.80
CA LEU A 9 14.65 31.29 21.63
C LEU A 9 15.62 30.37 20.87
N ALA A 10 16.88 30.77 20.73
CA ALA A 10 17.91 29.92 20.12
C ALA A 10 18.23 28.68 20.98
N ALA A 11 18.23 28.79 22.31
CA ALA A 11 18.41 27.66 23.21
C ALA A 11 17.21 26.70 23.18
N VAL A 12 15.98 27.22 23.14
CA VAL A 12 14.76 26.42 23.00
C VAL A 12 14.71 25.74 21.62
N LEU A 13 15.06 26.46 20.55
CA LEU A 13 15.17 25.88 19.21
C LEU A 13 16.28 24.83 19.13
N ALA A 14 17.42 25.03 19.79
CA ALA A 14 18.50 24.04 19.86
C ALA A 14 18.12 22.77 20.63
N VAL A 15 17.27 22.89 21.67
CA VAL A 15 16.71 21.75 22.42
C VAL A 15 15.56 21.07 21.65
N LEU A 16 14.83 21.81 20.80
CA LEU A 16 13.80 21.24 19.92
C LEU A 16 14.38 20.66 18.61
N SER A 17 15.59 21.08 18.22
CA SER A 17 16.32 20.59 17.05
C SER A 17 17.41 19.58 17.39
N SER A 18 17.63 19.26 18.67
CA SER A 18 18.38 18.04 18.98
C SER A 18 17.60 16.89 18.36
N PRO A 19 18.22 16.06 17.51
CA PRO A 19 17.64 14.79 17.13
C PRO A 19 17.62 13.96 18.41
N GLY A 20 16.58 14.12 19.21
CA GLY A 20 16.07 13.03 20.00
C GLY A 20 15.68 11.99 18.96
N ALA A 21 16.64 11.14 18.57
CA ALA A 21 16.32 9.88 17.98
C ALA A 21 15.21 9.32 18.86
N ALA A 22 14.03 9.13 18.29
CA ALA A 22 13.02 8.33 18.94
C ALA A 22 13.58 6.90 18.92
N GLU A 23 14.57 6.61 19.77
CA GLU A 23 14.88 5.26 20.20
C GLU A 23 13.55 4.73 20.69
N THR A 24 12.93 3.90 19.86
CA THR A 24 11.75 3.19 20.28
C THR A 24 12.30 2.14 21.23
N PRO A 25 12.07 2.25 22.55
CA PRO A 25 12.65 1.31 23.48
C PRO A 25 12.15 -0.08 23.14
N ASP A 26 13.07 -1.04 23.21
CA ASP A 26 12.76 -2.45 23.03
C ASP A 26 11.59 -2.84 23.94
N ARG A 27 10.65 -3.61 23.41
CA ARG A 27 9.50 -4.12 24.17
C ARG A 27 9.79 -5.55 24.57
N GLN A 28 9.83 -5.81 25.88
CA GLN A 28 9.97 -7.16 26.40
C GLN A 28 8.60 -7.78 26.70
N ILE A 29 8.33 -8.97 26.17
CA ILE A 29 7.10 -9.73 26.40
C ILE A 29 7.47 -11.20 26.63
N GLY A 30 7.18 -11.76 27.81
CA GLY A 30 7.36 -13.19 28.06
C GLY A 30 8.80 -13.71 27.98
N GLY A 31 9.80 -12.83 28.04
CA GLY A 31 11.22 -13.14 27.85
C GLY A 31 11.76 -12.76 26.46
N ASP A 32 10.86 -12.50 25.51
CA ASP A 32 11.20 -12.14 24.14
C ASP A 32 11.40 -10.62 24.03
N ILE A 33 12.28 -10.19 23.12
CA ILE A 33 12.53 -8.79 22.82
C ILE A 33 11.96 -8.44 21.44
N LEU A 34 11.03 -7.49 21.40
CA LEU A 34 10.53 -6.88 20.18
C LEU A 34 11.26 -5.55 19.95
N ARG A 35 12.06 -5.48 18.88
CA ARG A 35 12.83 -4.29 18.48
C ARG A 35 12.24 -3.68 17.21
N SER A 36 12.05 -2.37 17.24
CA SER A 36 11.55 -1.62 16.08
C SER A 36 12.43 -0.41 15.81
N GLY A 37 12.78 -0.21 14.54
CA GLY A 37 13.59 0.92 14.08
C GLY A 37 15.10 0.71 14.31
N ASP A 38 15.84 1.80 14.14
CA ASP A 38 17.31 1.79 14.12
C ASP A 38 17.85 1.88 15.56
N SER A 39 17.64 0.84 16.37
CA SER A 39 18.21 0.73 17.73
C SER A 39 19.56 0.04 17.69
N ALA A 40 20.57 0.67 18.29
CA ALA A 40 21.93 0.12 18.46
C ALA A 40 22.18 -0.40 19.88
N ALA A 41 21.15 -0.47 20.72
CA ALA A 41 21.29 -0.96 22.08
C ALA A 41 21.72 -2.43 22.09
N GLN A 42 22.64 -2.77 23.00
CA GLN A 42 23.09 -4.15 23.17
C GLN A 42 21.92 -5.01 23.70
N LEU A 43 21.77 -6.20 23.12
CA LEU A 43 20.75 -7.18 23.46
C LEU A 43 21.27 -8.14 24.53
N GLN A 44 20.40 -8.43 25.49
CA GLN A 44 20.50 -9.59 26.37
C GLN A 44 19.10 -10.22 26.42
N ALA A 45 18.76 -11.01 25.41
CA ALA A 45 17.47 -11.68 25.34
C ALA A 45 17.57 -13.06 25.98
N ASP A 46 16.78 -13.31 27.02
CA ASP A 46 16.67 -14.62 27.68
C ASP A 46 15.96 -15.66 26.79
N ARG A 47 15.30 -15.19 25.73
CA ARG A 47 14.56 -16.00 24.74
C ARG A 47 14.77 -15.47 23.33
N ASP A 48 13.67 -15.13 22.64
CA ASP A 48 13.66 -14.80 21.22
C ASP A 48 13.79 -13.29 20.99
N VAL A 49 14.28 -12.90 19.83
CA VAL A 49 14.28 -11.51 19.36
C VAL A 49 13.51 -11.41 18.05
N LEU A 50 12.56 -10.47 17.98
CA LEU A 50 11.92 -10.08 16.73
C LEU A 50 12.25 -8.62 16.46
N ALA A 51 12.99 -8.36 15.41
CA ALA A 51 13.48 -7.05 15.04
C ALA A 51 13.03 -6.64 13.63
N THR A 52 12.44 -5.46 13.50
CA THR A 52 12.02 -4.90 12.22
C THR A 52 12.44 -3.43 12.09
N GLY A 53 12.86 -3.00 10.91
CA GLY A 53 13.29 -1.62 10.69
C GLY A 53 13.75 -1.35 9.28
N PHE A 54 14.16 -0.11 8.99
CA PHE A 54 14.90 0.15 7.75
C PHE A 54 16.31 -0.41 7.88
N THR A 55 17.00 -0.10 8.99
CA THR A 55 18.26 -0.74 9.38
C THR A 55 18.05 -1.53 10.67
N VAL A 56 18.37 -2.81 10.67
CA VAL A 56 18.31 -3.66 11.85
C VAL A 56 19.72 -4.07 12.22
N THR A 57 20.15 -3.72 13.43
CA THR A 57 21.42 -4.17 14.00
C THR A 57 21.16 -4.90 15.30
N LEU A 58 21.57 -6.16 15.38
CA LEU A 58 21.49 -6.99 16.57
C LEU A 58 22.89 -7.23 17.10
N ASP A 59 23.21 -6.68 18.27
CA ASP A 59 24.49 -6.86 18.96
C ASP A 59 24.23 -7.40 20.37
N GLY A 60 25.09 -8.29 20.89
CA GLY A 60 24.93 -8.93 22.19
C GLY A 60 24.56 -10.42 22.14
N MET A 61 23.61 -10.86 22.97
CA MET A 61 23.22 -12.26 23.10
C MET A 61 21.72 -12.46 22.90
N ILE A 62 21.37 -13.49 22.12
CA ILE A 62 20.01 -14.01 21.93
C ILE A 62 20.05 -15.47 22.39
N ALA A 63 19.40 -15.80 23.51
CA ALA A 63 19.53 -17.14 24.08
C ALA A 63 18.84 -18.23 23.22
N GLN A 64 17.77 -17.86 22.51
CA GLN A 64 17.02 -18.75 21.63
C GLN A 64 17.04 -18.20 20.19
N ASP A 65 15.90 -17.86 19.60
CA ASP A 65 15.79 -17.60 18.17
C ASP A 65 15.81 -16.10 17.83
N GLY A 66 16.46 -15.76 16.72
CA GLY A 66 16.52 -14.40 16.20
C GLY A 66 15.74 -14.25 14.90
N HIS A 67 14.83 -13.27 14.82
CA HIS A 67 14.13 -12.88 13.61
C HIS A 67 14.45 -11.41 13.29
N ALA A 68 15.05 -11.15 12.14
CA ALA A 68 15.44 -9.81 11.73
C ALA A 68 14.99 -9.51 10.30
N ALA A 69 14.17 -8.47 10.12
CA ALA A 69 13.66 -8.05 8.83
C ALA A 69 13.87 -6.55 8.59
N GLY A 70 14.45 -6.17 7.46
CA GLY A 70 14.63 -4.76 7.12
C GLY A 70 15.18 -4.50 5.73
N PHE A 71 15.57 -3.27 5.42
CA PHE A 71 16.33 -3.00 4.19
C PHE A 71 17.78 -3.48 4.36
N ALA A 72 18.42 -3.10 5.46
CA ALA A 72 19.75 -3.59 5.84
C ALA A 72 19.68 -4.30 7.20
N VAL A 73 20.17 -5.54 7.26
CA VAL A 73 20.18 -6.37 8.47
C VAL A 73 21.63 -6.76 8.80
N GLY A 74 22.09 -6.37 9.97
CA GLY A 74 23.38 -6.77 10.55
C GLY A 74 23.17 -7.54 11.85
N VAL A 75 23.67 -8.77 11.92
CA VAL A 75 23.59 -9.61 13.12
C VAL A 75 24.99 -9.90 13.63
N ASP A 76 25.37 -9.18 14.68
CA ASP A 76 26.62 -9.35 15.41
C ASP A 76 26.41 -10.18 16.68
N ALA A 77 25.16 -10.28 17.12
CA ALA A 77 24.77 -11.03 18.31
C ALA A 77 25.05 -12.54 18.17
N THR A 78 25.46 -13.15 19.29
CA THR A 78 25.51 -14.61 19.43
C THR A 78 24.09 -15.14 19.63
N THR A 79 23.62 -15.97 18.71
CA THR A 79 22.27 -16.56 18.74
C THR A 79 22.37 -18.02 19.16
N GLY A 80 21.71 -18.41 20.25
CA GLY A 80 21.77 -19.75 20.81
C GLY A 80 20.95 -20.78 20.03
N GLY A 81 19.83 -20.36 19.44
CA GLY A 81 18.97 -21.14 18.57
C GLY A 81 19.12 -20.76 17.10
N ASP A 82 18.00 -20.68 16.40
CA ASP A 82 17.92 -20.41 14.97
C ASP A 82 17.98 -18.91 14.66
N LEU A 83 18.50 -18.56 13.48
CA LEU A 83 18.53 -17.17 13.01
C LEU A 83 17.85 -17.03 11.64
N TYR A 84 16.86 -16.14 11.58
CA TYR A 84 16.10 -15.79 10.39
C TYR A 84 16.35 -14.33 9.99
N GLY A 85 17.01 -14.11 8.86
CA GLY A 85 17.35 -12.78 8.35
C GLY A 85 16.73 -12.50 6.97
N ALA A 86 16.02 -11.39 6.82
CA ALA A 86 15.44 -11.00 5.54
C ALA A 86 15.68 -9.51 5.24
N GLY A 87 16.22 -9.19 4.07
CA GLY A 87 16.33 -7.79 3.64
C GLY A 87 16.93 -7.57 2.26
N PHE A 88 17.26 -6.32 1.92
CA PHE A 88 18.06 -6.05 0.72
C PHE A 88 19.51 -6.52 0.94
N SER A 89 20.09 -6.24 2.10
CA SER A 89 21.39 -6.76 2.53
C SER A 89 21.31 -7.42 3.90
N VAL A 90 21.82 -8.65 4.02
CA VAL A 90 21.94 -9.38 5.28
C VAL A 90 23.41 -9.71 5.53
N GLY A 91 23.94 -9.22 6.65
CA GLY A 91 25.29 -9.50 7.11
C GLY A 91 25.27 -10.19 8.47
N LEU A 92 25.92 -11.35 8.58
CA LEU A 92 26.07 -12.10 9.82
C LEU A 92 27.54 -12.08 10.25
N ARG A 93 27.82 -11.61 11.46
CA ARG A 93 29.16 -11.68 12.10
C ARG A 93 29.16 -12.49 13.38
N GLY A 94 28.02 -12.60 14.07
CA GLY A 94 27.85 -13.44 15.26
C GLY A 94 27.67 -14.93 14.93
N THR A 95 27.82 -15.79 15.94
CA THR A 95 27.59 -17.23 15.81
C THR A 95 26.10 -17.58 15.94
N VAL A 96 25.70 -18.70 15.34
CA VAL A 96 24.33 -19.25 15.37
C VAL A 96 24.41 -20.69 15.86
N GLY A 97 23.76 -20.99 16.99
CA GLY A 97 23.77 -22.31 17.63
C GLY A 97 22.85 -23.33 16.96
N GLY A 98 21.83 -22.88 16.24
CA GLY A 98 20.92 -23.68 15.43
C GLY A 98 21.11 -23.46 13.93
N ASP A 99 20.00 -23.40 13.21
CA ASP A 99 19.96 -23.22 11.76
C ASP A 99 19.97 -21.72 11.38
N LEU A 100 20.64 -21.40 10.26
CA LEU A 100 20.60 -20.07 9.64
C LEU A 100 19.69 -20.09 8.42
N THR A 101 18.71 -19.20 8.37
CA THR A 101 17.94 -18.90 7.15
C THR A 101 18.09 -17.42 6.82
N ALA A 102 18.71 -17.11 5.67
CA ALA A 102 18.92 -15.72 5.26
C ALA A 102 18.56 -15.47 3.80
N THR A 103 17.76 -14.43 3.55
CA THR A 103 17.33 -14.04 2.19
C THR A 103 17.57 -12.56 1.94
N GLY A 104 18.16 -12.23 0.78
CA GLY A 104 18.24 -10.85 0.34
C GLY A 104 18.89 -10.64 -1.03
N PHE A 105 19.10 -9.39 -1.46
CA PHE A 105 19.89 -9.14 -2.67
C PHE A 105 21.36 -9.51 -2.43
N SER A 106 21.88 -9.20 -1.24
CA SER A 106 23.23 -9.56 -0.80
C SER A 106 23.19 -10.26 0.55
N VAL A 107 23.75 -11.47 0.65
CA VAL A 107 23.88 -12.23 1.91
C VAL A 107 25.35 -12.52 2.17
N VAL A 108 25.86 -12.15 3.34
CA VAL A 108 27.28 -12.35 3.71
C VAL A 108 27.38 -12.93 5.11
N THR A 109 28.02 -14.10 5.25
CA THR A 109 28.49 -14.58 6.56
C THR A 109 29.96 -14.20 6.74
N GLY A 110 30.29 -13.61 7.89
CA GLY A 110 31.64 -13.20 8.25
C GLY A 110 32.50 -14.39 8.69
N PRO A 111 33.83 -14.25 8.74
CA PRO A 111 34.72 -15.36 9.11
C PRO A 111 34.48 -15.94 10.51
N GLY A 112 34.00 -15.13 11.46
CA GLY A 112 33.64 -15.56 12.81
C GLY A 112 32.19 -16.03 12.97
N ALA A 113 31.39 -15.96 11.90
CA ALA A 113 29.99 -16.36 11.92
C ALA A 113 29.84 -17.87 11.72
N GLU A 114 30.19 -18.64 12.75
CA GLU A 114 29.94 -20.08 12.76
C GLU A 114 28.44 -20.38 12.88
N VAL A 115 27.94 -21.25 12.01
CA VAL A 115 26.58 -21.82 12.07
C VAL A 115 26.71 -23.29 12.50
N ALA A 116 26.24 -23.61 13.69
CA ALA A 116 26.33 -24.96 14.24
C ALA A 116 25.31 -25.94 13.62
N GLY A 117 24.18 -25.45 13.11
CA GLY A 117 23.20 -26.21 12.34
C GLY A 117 23.38 -26.08 10.83
N ASN A 118 22.25 -26.13 10.11
CA ASN A 118 22.18 -26.01 8.66
C ASN A 118 22.03 -24.56 8.23
N ALA A 119 22.51 -24.22 7.03
CA ALA A 119 22.33 -22.91 6.43
C ALA A 119 21.48 -22.98 5.15
N ARG A 120 20.44 -22.12 5.07
CA ARG A 120 19.56 -21.92 3.91
C ARG A 120 19.67 -20.48 3.44
N LEU A 121 20.32 -20.25 2.31
CA LEU A 121 20.66 -18.90 1.84
C LEU A 121 20.06 -18.63 0.45
N ALA A 122 19.43 -17.47 0.27
CA ALA A 122 18.88 -17.07 -1.02
C ALA A 122 19.25 -15.62 -1.35
N GLY A 123 19.75 -15.36 -2.56
CA GLY A 123 20.00 -13.99 -2.97
C GLY A 123 20.73 -13.77 -4.28
N ALA A 124 20.78 -12.53 -4.77
CA ALA A 124 21.51 -12.23 -6.01
C ALA A 124 23.02 -12.46 -5.85
N ARG A 125 23.58 -12.13 -4.68
CA ARG A 125 24.98 -12.39 -4.31
C ARG A 125 25.06 -12.99 -2.92
N ILE A 126 25.74 -14.13 -2.80
CA ILE A 126 25.95 -14.84 -1.53
C ILE A 126 27.46 -15.05 -1.34
N THR A 127 27.98 -14.62 -0.19
CA THR A 127 29.37 -14.85 0.21
C THR A 127 29.39 -15.54 1.58
N ILE A 128 29.99 -16.72 1.65
CA ILE A 128 30.02 -17.56 2.85
C ILE A 128 31.46 -17.62 3.35
N ASN A 129 31.79 -16.86 4.40
CA ASN A 129 33.14 -16.86 4.97
C ASN A 129 33.22 -17.59 6.32
N GLY A 130 32.10 -17.75 7.02
CA GLY A 130 32.02 -18.49 8.27
C GLY A 130 31.78 -19.98 8.07
N PRO A 131 32.26 -20.85 8.98
CA PRO A 131 32.06 -22.30 8.87
C PRO A 131 30.61 -22.70 9.16
N ILE A 132 30.15 -23.75 8.48
CA ILE A 132 28.81 -24.35 8.68
C ILE A 132 28.99 -25.80 9.10
N ARG A 133 28.52 -26.17 10.29
CA ARG A 133 28.69 -27.52 10.85
C ARG A 133 27.63 -28.52 10.36
N GLY A 134 26.47 -28.03 9.90
CA GLY A 134 25.46 -28.83 9.23
C GLY A 134 25.59 -28.83 7.71
N ALA A 135 24.45 -28.97 7.05
CA ALA A 135 24.32 -28.89 5.59
C ALA A 135 24.12 -27.44 5.11
N LEU A 136 24.48 -27.18 3.85
CA LEU A 136 24.28 -25.89 3.18
C LEU A 136 23.37 -26.06 1.97
N ALA A 137 22.29 -25.29 1.91
CA ALA A 137 21.52 -25.06 0.70
C ALA A 137 21.58 -23.58 0.34
N ALA A 138 22.10 -23.25 -0.86
CA ALA A 138 22.15 -21.86 -1.31
C ALA A 138 21.76 -21.71 -2.78
N VAL A 139 20.91 -20.72 -3.05
CA VAL A 139 20.46 -20.38 -4.41
C VAL A 139 20.68 -18.90 -4.67
N GLY A 140 21.38 -18.57 -5.75
CA GLY A 140 21.64 -17.17 -6.06
C GLY A 140 22.26 -16.88 -7.42
N GLY A 141 22.37 -15.61 -7.80
CA GLY A 141 23.03 -15.24 -9.05
C GLY A 141 24.52 -15.59 -9.00
N LYS A 142 25.21 -15.11 -7.96
CA LYS A 142 26.62 -15.43 -7.68
C LYS A 142 26.76 -15.98 -6.26
N ILE A 143 27.41 -17.14 -6.13
CA ILE A 143 27.75 -17.76 -4.85
C ILE A 143 29.27 -17.87 -4.73
N THR A 144 29.81 -17.44 -3.59
CA THR A 144 31.22 -17.61 -3.22
C THR A 144 31.32 -18.32 -1.88
N LEU A 145 31.90 -19.52 -1.86
CA LEU A 145 32.15 -20.30 -0.65
C LEU A 145 33.63 -20.20 -0.27
N ASN A 146 33.94 -19.63 0.89
CA ASN A 146 35.30 -19.39 1.38
C ASN A 146 35.61 -20.15 2.68
N SER A 147 34.75 -21.08 3.10
CA SER A 147 34.89 -21.75 4.40
C SER A 147 34.48 -23.22 4.33
N GLU A 148 34.67 -23.92 5.45
CA GLU A 148 34.28 -25.31 5.62
C GLU A 148 32.76 -25.47 5.78
N VAL A 149 32.19 -26.44 5.07
CA VAL A 149 30.87 -26.99 5.32
C VAL A 149 31.02 -28.47 5.66
N ALA A 150 30.68 -28.87 6.89
CA ALA A 150 30.92 -30.23 7.34
C ALA A 150 29.90 -31.25 6.75
N GLY A 151 28.67 -30.81 6.46
CA GLY A 151 27.62 -31.63 5.87
C GLY A 151 27.55 -31.61 4.35
N ASP A 152 26.38 -32.01 3.83
CA ASP A 152 26.06 -31.98 2.40
C ASP A 152 25.79 -30.55 1.91
N VAL A 153 26.09 -30.30 0.64
CA VAL A 153 26.02 -28.98 0.02
C VAL A 153 25.17 -29.04 -1.26
N LEU A 154 24.15 -28.20 -1.32
CA LEU A 154 23.30 -27.97 -2.50
C LEU A 154 23.42 -26.52 -2.98
N LEU A 155 23.98 -26.29 -4.17
CA LEU A 155 24.22 -24.94 -4.71
C LEU A 155 23.57 -24.75 -6.08
N GLY A 156 22.73 -23.74 -6.23
CA GLY A 156 22.20 -23.31 -7.51
C GLY A 156 22.64 -21.88 -7.84
N ALA A 157 23.46 -21.68 -8.88
CA ALA A 157 23.90 -20.34 -9.26
C ALA A 157 24.21 -20.12 -10.72
N GLU A 158 24.21 -18.86 -11.17
CA GLU A 158 24.78 -18.51 -12.48
C GLU A 158 26.31 -18.54 -12.43
N THR A 159 26.90 -18.12 -11.31
CA THR A 159 28.34 -18.14 -11.07
C THR A 159 28.63 -18.72 -9.69
N LEU A 160 29.45 -19.77 -9.64
CA LEU A 160 29.90 -20.41 -8.42
C LEU A 160 31.44 -20.28 -8.31
N THR A 161 31.93 -19.91 -7.13
CA THR A 161 33.37 -19.75 -6.87
C THR A 161 33.71 -20.32 -5.50
N PHE A 162 34.83 -21.04 -5.43
CA PHE A 162 35.38 -21.59 -4.19
C PHE A 162 36.68 -20.87 -3.83
N GLY A 163 36.77 -20.37 -2.60
CA GLY A 163 37.96 -19.77 -2.03
C GLY A 163 38.99 -20.83 -1.58
N PRO A 164 40.21 -20.41 -1.21
CA PRO A 164 41.29 -21.33 -0.84
C PRO A 164 40.99 -22.20 0.40
N ASP A 165 40.16 -21.69 1.31
CA ASP A 165 39.77 -22.36 2.55
C ASP A 165 38.45 -23.13 2.42
N ALA A 166 37.83 -23.16 1.24
CA ALA A 166 36.60 -23.89 1.01
C ALA A 166 36.83 -25.41 1.13
N ARG A 167 36.08 -26.07 2.01
CA ARG A 167 36.13 -27.52 2.23
C ARG A 167 34.72 -28.05 2.37
N ILE A 168 34.41 -29.21 1.78
CA ILE A 168 33.12 -29.86 1.90
C ILE A 168 33.32 -31.26 2.51
N GLY A 169 32.73 -31.49 3.68
CA GLY A 169 32.79 -32.77 4.38
C GLY A 169 31.85 -33.81 3.79
N GLY A 170 30.67 -33.39 3.32
CA GLY A 170 29.66 -34.26 2.70
C GLY A 170 29.75 -34.35 1.19
N LYS A 171 28.57 -34.52 0.56
CA LYS A 171 28.37 -34.55 -0.89
C LYS A 171 28.06 -33.14 -1.41
N LEU A 172 28.60 -32.79 -2.58
CA LEU A 172 28.24 -31.57 -3.29
C LEU A 172 27.30 -31.90 -4.45
N THR A 173 26.10 -31.32 -4.42
CA THR A 173 25.19 -31.24 -5.56
C THR A 173 25.16 -29.79 -6.03
N TYR A 174 25.50 -29.52 -7.29
CA TYR A 174 25.50 -28.16 -7.81
C TYR A 174 24.85 -28.05 -9.18
N SER A 175 24.31 -26.87 -9.44
CA SER A 175 23.63 -26.51 -10.66
C SER A 175 24.08 -25.14 -11.14
N THR A 176 24.70 -25.11 -12.31
CA THR A 176 25.16 -23.91 -13.04
C THR A 176 24.76 -24.02 -14.51
N PRO A 177 24.78 -22.93 -15.30
CA PRO A 177 24.49 -22.99 -16.73
C PRO A 177 25.44 -23.91 -17.50
N GLU A 178 26.71 -23.94 -17.09
CA GLU A 178 27.75 -24.81 -17.63
C GLU A 178 28.46 -25.51 -16.48
N ARG A 179 28.94 -26.73 -16.73
CA ARG A 179 29.70 -27.51 -15.75
C ARG A 179 31.01 -26.78 -15.42
N ILE A 180 31.33 -26.66 -14.14
CA ILE A 180 32.60 -26.06 -13.68
C ILE A 180 33.55 -27.15 -13.19
N ASP A 181 34.85 -26.87 -13.29
CA ASP A 181 35.89 -27.70 -12.68
C ASP A 181 36.03 -27.32 -11.19
N ILE A 182 35.89 -28.31 -10.32
CA ILE A 182 35.92 -28.11 -8.86
C ILE A 182 37.26 -28.64 -8.36
N PRO A 183 38.08 -27.80 -7.70
CA PRO A 183 39.39 -28.23 -7.25
C PRO A 183 39.33 -29.38 -6.24
N ASP A 184 40.26 -30.33 -6.34
CA ASP A 184 40.38 -31.47 -5.42
C ASP A 184 40.54 -31.07 -3.95
N PHE A 185 41.09 -29.87 -3.69
CA PHE A 185 41.21 -29.36 -2.33
C PHE A 185 39.86 -29.04 -1.69
N VAL A 186 38.82 -28.76 -2.47
CA VAL A 186 37.47 -28.46 -1.97
C VAL A 186 36.77 -29.76 -1.59
N LEU A 187 36.76 -30.72 -2.54
CA LEU A 187 36.08 -31.99 -2.43
C LEU A 187 36.61 -32.97 -3.49
N SER A 188 36.69 -34.24 -3.13
CA SER A 188 37.05 -35.33 -4.05
C SER A 188 35.98 -35.51 -5.15
N ALA A 189 36.40 -35.74 -6.40
CA ALA A 189 35.53 -35.78 -7.57
C ALA A 189 34.39 -36.83 -7.50
N ASP A 190 34.55 -37.90 -6.73
CA ASP A 190 33.56 -38.96 -6.51
C ASP A 190 32.33 -38.51 -5.70
N ARG A 191 32.45 -37.40 -4.96
CA ARG A 191 31.38 -36.82 -4.14
C ARG A 191 30.68 -35.64 -4.80
N ILE A 192 30.97 -35.38 -6.08
CA ILE A 192 30.42 -34.26 -6.86
C ILE A 192 29.31 -34.76 -7.78
N VAL A 193 28.12 -34.18 -7.62
CA VAL A 193 26.98 -34.38 -8.52
C VAL A 193 26.64 -33.05 -9.19
N TYR A 194 26.65 -33.06 -10.52
CA TYR A 194 26.23 -31.93 -11.34
C TYR A 194 24.82 -32.19 -11.86
N GLU A 195 23.89 -31.30 -11.50
CA GLU A 195 22.52 -31.31 -11.99
C GLU A 195 22.31 -30.02 -12.78
N PRO A 196 22.18 -30.07 -14.12
CA PRO A 196 22.13 -28.86 -14.93
C PRO A 196 20.87 -28.03 -14.64
N PHE A 197 21.04 -26.70 -14.60
CA PHE A 197 19.94 -25.75 -14.41
C PHE A 197 19.05 -25.72 -15.65
N GLN A 198 18.10 -26.64 -15.77
CA GLN A 198 17.06 -26.59 -16.80
C GLN A 198 16.05 -25.50 -16.44
N ARG A 199 16.37 -24.24 -16.78
CA ARG A 199 15.48 -23.09 -16.60
C ARG A 199 14.07 -23.41 -17.15
N SER A 200 13.98 -24.18 -18.23
CA SER A 200 12.72 -24.68 -18.79
C SER A 200 11.94 -25.63 -17.87
N GLU A 201 12.58 -26.58 -17.19
CA GLU A 201 11.86 -27.55 -16.35
C GLU A 201 11.40 -26.95 -15.02
N ILE A 202 12.11 -25.98 -14.43
CA ILE A 202 11.62 -25.33 -13.20
C ILE A 202 10.45 -24.40 -13.50
N PHE A 203 10.48 -23.65 -14.62
CA PHE A 203 9.31 -22.87 -15.04
C PHE A 203 8.16 -23.77 -15.48
N ASN A 204 8.41 -24.91 -16.13
CA ASN A 204 7.37 -25.86 -16.53
C ASN A 204 6.81 -26.64 -15.32
N ASN A 205 7.62 -27.08 -14.36
CA ASN A 205 7.19 -27.78 -13.14
C ASN A 205 6.57 -26.81 -12.13
N ALA A 206 7.04 -25.57 -12.02
CA ALA A 206 6.35 -24.53 -11.25
C ALA A 206 5.02 -24.16 -11.93
N TYR A 207 4.93 -24.21 -13.26
CA TYR A 207 3.69 -24.02 -14.00
C TYR A 207 2.70 -25.19 -13.79
N GLU A 208 3.15 -26.44 -13.80
CA GLU A 208 2.33 -27.63 -13.49
C GLU A 208 1.91 -27.68 -12.01
N MET A 209 2.79 -27.29 -11.08
CA MET A 209 2.50 -27.22 -9.64
C MET A 209 1.62 -26.01 -9.27
N TRP A 210 1.66 -24.93 -10.07
CA TRP A 210 0.73 -23.80 -10.03
C TRP A 210 -0.53 -23.99 -10.88
N GLU A 211 -0.72 -25.14 -11.53
CA GLU A 211 -1.96 -25.45 -12.25
C GLU A 211 -3.06 -25.96 -11.31
N GLY A 212 -2.67 -26.52 -10.15
CA GLY A 212 -3.59 -26.93 -9.08
C GLY A 212 -3.96 -25.82 -8.09
N TRP A 213 -3.21 -24.72 -8.07
CA TRP A 213 -3.55 -23.51 -7.32
C TRP A 213 -4.02 -22.47 -8.32
N GLU A 214 -5.32 -22.22 -8.38
CA GLU A 214 -5.90 -21.11 -9.13
C GLU A 214 -5.38 -19.78 -8.56
N MET A 215 -4.18 -19.36 -8.99
CA MET A 215 -3.74 -17.99 -8.83
C MET A 215 -4.82 -17.11 -9.46
N PRO A 216 -5.39 -16.12 -8.75
CA PRO A 216 -6.37 -15.21 -9.33
C PRO A 216 -5.72 -14.56 -10.55
N ARG A 217 -6.01 -15.08 -11.75
CA ARG A 217 -5.53 -14.48 -12.99
C ARG A 217 -6.06 -13.05 -12.94
N GLY A 218 -5.14 -12.09 -12.89
CA GLY A 218 -5.51 -10.69 -12.97
C GLY A 218 -6.47 -10.50 -14.15
N PRO A 219 -7.51 -9.67 -14.00
CA PRO A 219 -8.55 -9.57 -15.01
C PRO A 219 -7.90 -9.27 -16.37
N THR A 220 -8.16 -10.11 -17.37
CA THR A 220 -7.69 -9.91 -18.74
C THR A 220 -8.18 -8.55 -19.25
N PHE A 221 -7.45 -7.92 -20.18
CA PHE A 221 -7.88 -6.68 -20.84
C PHE A 221 -9.35 -6.71 -21.26
N LEU A 222 -9.82 -7.82 -21.86
CA LEU A 222 -11.23 -7.99 -22.26
C LEU A 222 -12.21 -7.94 -21.07
N THR A 223 -11.83 -8.47 -19.91
CA THR A 223 -12.67 -8.44 -18.70
C THR A 223 -12.68 -7.05 -18.06
N VAL A 224 -11.53 -6.36 -18.02
CA VAL A 224 -11.43 -4.96 -17.55
C VAL A 224 -12.24 -4.05 -18.48
N PHE A 225 -12.07 -4.20 -19.78
CA PHE A 225 -12.78 -3.43 -20.80
C PHE A 225 -14.28 -3.73 -20.79
N GLY A 226 -14.68 -4.99 -20.65
CA GLY A 226 -16.07 -5.39 -20.49
C GLY A 226 -16.71 -4.78 -19.25
N GLY A 227 -16.03 -4.84 -18.10
CA GLY A 227 -16.48 -4.19 -16.86
C GLY A 227 -16.62 -2.67 -17.00
N PHE A 228 -15.68 -2.03 -17.71
CA PHE A 228 -15.76 -0.61 -18.05
C PHE A 228 -17.00 -0.29 -18.88
N LEU A 229 -17.29 -1.06 -19.94
CA LEU A 229 -18.46 -0.83 -20.80
C LEU A 229 -19.78 -1.03 -20.06
N VAL A 230 -19.87 -2.06 -19.20
CA VAL A 230 -21.06 -2.32 -18.37
C VAL A 230 -21.27 -1.16 -17.39
N THR A 231 -20.21 -0.71 -16.73
CA THR A 231 -20.25 0.42 -15.78
C THR A 231 -20.65 1.72 -16.49
N LEU A 232 -20.05 2.00 -17.65
CA LEU A 232 -20.39 3.15 -18.48
C LEU A 232 -21.86 3.10 -18.90
N GLY A 233 -22.32 1.95 -19.41
CA GLY A 233 -23.71 1.73 -19.80
C GLY A 233 -24.68 1.96 -18.65
N PHE A 234 -24.39 1.42 -17.46
CA PHE A 234 -25.20 1.61 -16.26
C PHE A 234 -25.36 3.11 -15.92
N PHE A 235 -24.26 3.86 -15.80
CA PHE A 235 -24.31 5.28 -15.47
C PHE A 235 -24.99 6.12 -16.55
N VAL A 236 -24.78 5.79 -17.83
CA VAL A 236 -25.45 6.47 -18.95
C VAL A 236 -26.95 6.21 -18.92
N VAL A 237 -27.40 4.98 -18.69
CA VAL A 237 -28.83 4.64 -18.62
C VAL A 237 -29.50 5.36 -17.45
N ILE A 238 -28.92 5.29 -16.24
CA ILE A 238 -29.48 5.96 -15.07
C ILE A 238 -29.48 7.48 -15.25
N GLY A 239 -28.39 8.06 -15.78
CA GLY A 239 -28.32 9.50 -16.01
C GLY A 239 -29.27 9.96 -17.12
N ALA A 240 -29.47 9.16 -18.17
CA ALA A 240 -30.46 9.43 -19.20
C ALA A 240 -31.89 9.38 -18.64
N LEU A 241 -32.20 8.39 -17.81
CA LEU A 241 -33.48 8.29 -17.11
C LEU A 241 -33.71 9.52 -16.23
N PHE A 242 -32.69 9.94 -15.48
CA PHE A 242 -32.77 11.11 -14.62
C PHE A 242 -32.95 12.41 -15.41
N LEU A 243 -32.25 12.58 -16.54
CA LEU A 243 -32.37 13.74 -17.43
C LEU A 243 -33.71 13.82 -18.15
N THR A 244 -34.36 12.69 -18.41
CA THR A 244 -35.63 12.61 -19.16
C THR A 244 -36.86 12.62 -18.26
N LEU A 245 -36.84 11.93 -17.12
CA LEU A 245 -37.97 11.90 -16.18
C LEU A 245 -38.02 13.12 -15.26
N ALA A 246 -36.85 13.68 -14.89
CA ALA A 246 -36.75 14.82 -13.98
C ALA A 246 -36.01 16.05 -14.57
N PRO A 247 -36.33 16.50 -15.81
CA PRO A 247 -35.54 17.51 -16.52
C PRO A 247 -35.55 18.89 -15.85
N VAL A 248 -36.63 19.23 -15.14
CA VAL A 248 -36.74 20.50 -14.41
C VAL A 248 -35.85 20.48 -13.17
N GLN A 249 -35.87 19.39 -12.42
CA GLN A 249 -35.10 19.19 -11.20
C GLN A 249 -33.61 19.19 -11.50
N VAL A 250 -33.17 18.43 -12.50
CA VAL A 250 -31.74 18.39 -12.90
C VAL A 250 -31.24 19.77 -13.33
N ARG A 251 -32.05 20.55 -14.06
CA ARG A 251 -31.68 21.93 -14.43
C ARG A 251 -31.54 22.84 -13.22
N ARG A 252 -32.45 22.74 -12.24
CA ARG A 252 -32.38 23.53 -11.00
C ARG A 252 -31.13 23.18 -10.20
N LEU A 253 -30.88 21.89 -10.01
CA LEU A 253 -29.68 21.39 -9.30
C LEU A 253 -28.39 21.80 -10.01
N ARG A 254 -28.33 21.71 -11.34
CA ARG A 254 -27.18 22.21 -12.09
C ARG A 254 -26.96 23.70 -11.88
N ARG A 255 -28.02 24.51 -11.95
CA ARG A 255 -27.93 25.97 -11.77
C ARG A 255 -27.46 26.34 -10.37
N SER A 256 -27.94 25.67 -9.33
CA SER A 256 -27.48 25.92 -7.95
C SER A 256 -25.99 25.58 -7.79
N ILE A 257 -25.54 24.45 -8.34
CA ILE A 257 -24.12 24.06 -8.35
C ILE A 257 -23.28 25.06 -9.15
N ASP A 258 -23.75 25.51 -10.32
CA ASP A 258 -23.04 26.48 -11.16
C ASP A 258 -22.93 27.86 -10.49
N ALA A 259 -23.95 28.28 -9.75
CA ALA A 259 -23.95 29.58 -9.07
C ALA A 259 -22.91 29.62 -7.93
N ARG A 260 -22.76 28.52 -7.17
CA ARG A 260 -21.88 28.46 -5.99
C ARG A 260 -21.19 27.10 -5.85
N PRO A 261 -20.21 26.76 -6.72
CA PRO A 261 -19.59 25.43 -6.73
C PRO A 261 -18.83 25.10 -5.44
N GLY A 262 -18.18 26.09 -4.81
CA GLY A 262 -17.51 25.90 -3.53
C GLY A 262 -18.47 25.56 -2.39
N MET A 263 -19.63 26.25 -2.34
CA MET A 263 -20.68 25.93 -1.36
C MET A 263 -21.34 24.58 -1.64
N ALA A 264 -21.48 24.19 -2.90
CA ALA A 264 -21.93 22.85 -3.26
C ALA A 264 -20.96 21.79 -2.72
N LEU A 265 -19.63 21.95 -2.87
CA LEU A 265 -18.68 21.02 -2.27
C LEU A 265 -18.80 20.94 -0.74
N LEU A 266 -18.88 22.08 -0.05
CA LEU A 266 -19.01 22.13 1.41
C LEU A 266 -20.32 21.47 1.90
N THR A 267 -21.44 21.80 1.28
CA THR A 267 -22.75 21.17 1.60
C THR A 267 -22.77 19.69 1.22
N GLY A 268 -21.99 19.28 0.22
CA GLY A 268 -21.75 17.89 -0.11
C GLY A 268 -21.04 17.13 1.01
N VAL A 269 -20.02 17.74 1.62
CA VAL A 269 -19.32 17.14 2.78
C VAL A 269 -20.28 16.98 3.95
N ILE A 270 -21.08 18.01 4.24
CA ILE A 270 -22.10 17.96 5.30
C ILE A 270 -23.14 16.87 5.00
N GLY A 271 -23.70 16.87 3.79
CA GLY A 271 -24.72 15.89 3.37
C GLY A 271 -24.20 14.45 3.41
N LEU A 272 -22.98 14.23 2.93
CA LEU A 272 -22.35 12.91 2.97
C LEU A 272 -22.06 12.46 4.41
N SER A 273 -21.59 13.37 5.27
CA SER A 273 -21.35 13.09 6.68
C SER A 273 -22.64 12.73 7.42
N MET A 274 -23.75 13.42 7.11
CA MET A 274 -25.08 13.11 7.65
C MET A 274 -25.57 11.73 7.19
N LEU A 275 -25.39 11.41 5.91
CA LEU A 275 -25.76 10.10 5.34
C LEU A 275 -25.02 8.94 6.03
N PHE A 276 -23.70 9.03 6.16
CA PHE A 276 -22.93 8.00 6.86
C PHE A 276 -23.22 7.98 8.37
N GLY A 277 -23.38 9.14 9.00
CA GLY A 277 -23.73 9.26 10.43
C GLY A 277 -25.10 8.67 10.76
N LEU A 278 -26.03 8.62 9.81
CA LEU A 278 -27.35 8.02 9.99
C LEU A 278 -27.27 6.51 10.23
N VAL A 279 -26.24 5.82 9.72
CA VAL A 279 -26.09 4.37 9.87
C VAL A 279 -25.86 3.95 11.33
N PRO A 280 -24.83 4.44 12.05
CA PRO A 280 -24.64 4.09 13.46
C PRO A 280 -25.80 4.60 14.33
N VAL A 281 -26.33 5.81 14.06
CA VAL A 281 -27.48 6.34 14.80
C VAL A 281 -28.70 5.41 14.67
N SER A 282 -28.98 4.90 13.46
CA SER A 282 -30.06 3.94 13.24
C SER A 282 -29.77 2.62 13.96
N ALA A 283 -28.54 2.11 13.85
CA ALA A 283 -28.13 0.85 14.47
C ALA A 283 -28.17 0.87 16.01
N MET A 284 -28.02 2.04 16.65
CA MET A 284 -28.14 2.20 18.10
C MET A 284 -29.58 2.11 18.62
N THR A 285 -30.57 2.09 17.74
CA THR A 285 -32.00 2.00 18.13
C THR A 285 -32.57 0.64 17.75
N ILE A 286 -33.38 0.05 18.64
CA ILE A 286 -34.06 -1.25 18.37
C ILE A 286 -34.92 -1.16 17.10
N LEU A 287 -35.56 -0.01 16.88
CA LEU A 287 -36.38 0.26 15.69
C LEU A 287 -35.57 0.56 14.43
N GLY A 288 -34.34 1.06 14.57
CA GLY A 288 -33.52 1.45 13.43
C GLY A 288 -32.70 0.32 12.83
N VAL A 289 -32.38 -0.75 13.59
CA VAL A 289 -31.66 -1.93 13.06
C VAL A 289 -32.37 -2.54 11.83
N PRO A 290 -33.69 -2.78 11.83
CA PRO A 290 -34.41 -3.23 10.63
C PRO A 290 -34.39 -2.23 9.46
N LEU A 291 -34.18 -0.93 9.73
CA LEU A 291 -34.12 0.13 8.72
C LEU A 291 -32.72 0.32 8.12
N VAL A 292 -31.65 -0.19 8.76
CA VAL A 292 -30.27 -0.03 8.27
C VAL A 292 -30.10 -0.45 6.81
N PRO A 293 -30.64 -1.59 6.32
CA PRO A 293 -30.55 -1.96 4.91
C PRO A 293 -31.19 -0.92 3.97
N ILE A 294 -32.32 -0.34 4.38
CA ILE A 294 -33.02 0.70 3.60
C ILE A 294 -32.19 1.98 3.58
N VAL A 295 -31.59 2.36 4.71
CA VAL A 295 -30.68 3.52 4.80
C VAL A 295 -29.46 3.31 3.90
N LEU A 296 -28.83 2.13 3.92
CA LEU A 296 -27.69 1.82 3.05
C LEU A 296 -28.06 1.88 1.56
N LEU A 297 -29.24 1.37 1.18
CA LEU A 297 -29.75 1.51 -0.18
C LEU A 297 -30.00 2.97 -0.57
N ALA A 298 -30.55 3.77 0.34
CA ALA A 298 -30.75 5.21 0.11
C ALA A 298 -29.41 5.94 -0.06
N ILE A 299 -28.39 5.60 0.75
CA ILE A 299 -27.03 6.14 0.62
C ILE A 299 -26.45 5.77 -0.76
N LEU A 300 -26.57 4.51 -1.17
CA LEU A 300 -26.09 4.05 -2.47
C LEU A 300 -26.78 4.80 -3.62
N LEU A 301 -28.10 5.00 -3.55
CA LEU A 301 -28.85 5.75 -4.55
C LEU A 301 -28.43 7.22 -4.61
N VAL A 302 -28.30 7.89 -3.46
CA VAL A 302 -27.87 9.29 -3.39
C VAL A 302 -26.42 9.43 -3.89
N TRP A 303 -25.56 8.45 -3.60
CA TRP A 303 -24.19 8.41 -4.11
C TRP A 303 -24.15 8.32 -5.63
N ILE A 304 -24.91 7.39 -6.23
CA ILE A 304 -25.00 7.22 -7.69
C ILE A 304 -25.55 8.49 -8.34
N LEU A 305 -26.66 9.04 -7.82
CA LEU A 305 -27.27 10.26 -8.35
C LEU A 305 -26.35 11.47 -8.21
N GLY A 306 -25.67 11.61 -7.07
CA GLY A 306 -24.69 12.66 -6.82
C GLY A 306 -23.51 12.57 -7.79
N TYR A 307 -22.94 11.38 -7.99
CA TYR A 307 -21.88 11.16 -8.95
C TYR A 307 -22.30 11.55 -10.39
N ILE A 308 -23.46 11.07 -10.85
CA ILE A 308 -24.00 11.39 -12.17
C ILE A 308 -24.22 12.89 -12.33
N LEU A 309 -24.83 13.53 -11.33
CA LEU A 309 -25.10 14.97 -11.36
C LEU A 309 -23.79 15.77 -11.40
N GLY A 310 -22.80 15.42 -10.57
CA GLY A 310 -21.49 16.06 -10.57
C GLY A 310 -20.79 15.94 -11.93
N ALA A 311 -20.77 14.73 -12.50
CA ALA A 311 -20.18 14.49 -13.81
C ALA A 311 -20.91 15.28 -14.92
N TYR A 312 -22.25 15.29 -14.87
CA TYR A 312 -23.09 16.04 -15.81
C TYR A 312 -22.85 17.56 -15.72
N VAL A 313 -22.78 18.14 -14.51
CA VAL A 313 -22.51 19.57 -14.34
C VAL A 313 -21.14 19.93 -14.88
N LEU A 314 -20.11 19.14 -14.57
CA LEU A 314 -18.76 19.38 -15.07
C LEU A 314 -18.70 19.31 -16.60
N ALA A 315 -19.27 18.27 -17.21
CA ALA A 315 -19.31 18.12 -18.66
C ALA A 315 -20.08 19.25 -19.35
N MET A 316 -21.20 19.68 -18.77
CA MET A 316 -21.97 20.81 -19.27
C MET A 316 -21.25 22.15 -19.09
N ARG A 317 -20.40 22.31 -18.08
CA ARG A 317 -19.56 23.50 -17.90
C ARG A 317 -18.50 23.58 -18.99
N VAL A 318 -17.88 22.44 -19.32
CA VAL A 318 -16.95 22.33 -20.45
C VAL A 318 -17.65 22.66 -21.77
N LEU A 319 -18.82 22.08 -22.07
CA LEU A 319 -19.56 22.38 -23.29
C LEU A 319 -19.96 23.86 -23.42
N ARG A 320 -20.32 24.51 -22.31
CA ARG A 320 -20.60 25.95 -22.29
C ARG A 320 -19.37 26.79 -22.60
N ALA A 321 -18.17 26.37 -22.16
CA ALA A 321 -16.93 27.05 -22.50
C ALA A 321 -16.65 27.05 -24.02
N PHE A 322 -17.18 26.05 -24.74
CA PHE A 322 -17.16 25.98 -26.21
C PHE A 322 -18.35 26.68 -26.89
N GLY A 323 -19.11 27.53 -26.17
CA GLY A 323 -20.20 28.33 -26.75
C GLY A 323 -21.56 27.62 -26.84
N THR A 324 -21.71 26.43 -26.24
CA THR A 324 -23.02 25.76 -26.20
C THR A 324 -24.02 26.54 -25.35
N ALA A 325 -25.27 26.65 -25.82
CA ALA A 325 -26.35 27.33 -25.11
C ALA A 325 -26.54 26.81 -23.67
N GLU A 326 -27.06 27.67 -22.78
CA GLU A 326 -27.22 27.33 -21.36
C GLU A 326 -28.08 26.07 -21.14
N ASN A 327 -29.14 25.93 -21.94
CA ASN A 327 -30.12 24.85 -21.90
C ASN A 327 -30.26 24.21 -23.29
N PRO A 328 -29.31 23.37 -23.72
CA PRO A 328 -29.36 22.79 -25.05
C PRO A 328 -30.45 21.70 -25.12
N VAL A 329 -30.73 21.23 -26.35
CA VAL A 329 -31.65 20.11 -26.62
C VAL A 329 -31.21 18.81 -25.92
N ILE A 330 -32.15 17.89 -25.72
CA ILE A 330 -31.94 16.68 -24.89
C ILE A 330 -30.74 15.84 -25.37
N TRP A 331 -30.58 15.65 -26.67
CA TRP A 331 -29.46 14.89 -27.25
C TRP A 331 -28.09 15.47 -26.89
N MET A 332 -27.97 16.80 -26.83
CA MET A 332 -26.72 17.47 -26.43
C MET A 332 -26.41 17.23 -24.94
N ARG A 333 -27.44 17.13 -24.09
CA ARG A 333 -27.27 16.84 -22.65
C ARG A 333 -26.91 15.38 -22.41
N LEU A 334 -27.52 14.47 -23.17
CA LEU A 334 -27.16 13.05 -23.16
C LEU A 334 -25.71 12.87 -23.66
N LEU A 335 -25.33 13.57 -24.73
CA LEU A 335 -23.95 13.60 -25.20
C LEU A 335 -23.00 14.13 -24.12
N ALA A 336 -23.36 15.23 -23.44
CA ALA A 336 -22.58 15.76 -22.32
C ALA A 336 -22.39 14.72 -21.21
N LEU A 337 -23.45 14.01 -20.84
CA LEU A 337 -23.41 12.95 -19.84
C LEU A 337 -22.47 11.82 -20.29
N VAL A 338 -22.62 11.31 -21.51
CA VAL A 338 -21.78 10.23 -22.05
C VAL A 338 -20.32 10.65 -22.07
N ILE A 339 -20.00 11.85 -22.55
CA ILE A 339 -18.63 12.38 -22.57
C ILE A 339 -18.10 12.51 -21.15
N GLY A 340 -18.88 13.10 -20.23
CA GLY A 340 -18.50 13.28 -18.84
C GLY A 340 -18.20 11.96 -18.15
N VAL A 341 -19.11 11.00 -18.19
CA VAL A 341 -18.93 9.69 -17.56
C VAL A 341 -17.78 8.91 -18.21
N SER A 342 -17.63 8.97 -19.53
CA SER A 342 -16.51 8.31 -20.23
C SER A 342 -15.16 8.88 -19.82
N PHE A 343 -15.06 10.22 -19.71
CA PHE A 343 -13.85 10.89 -19.29
C PHE A 343 -13.46 10.52 -17.85
N ILE A 344 -14.41 10.51 -16.92
CA ILE A 344 -14.13 10.12 -15.53
C ILE A 344 -13.79 8.63 -15.42
N ALA A 345 -14.48 7.77 -16.18
CA ALA A 345 -14.16 6.36 -16.22
C ALA A 345 -12.74 6.09 -16.76
N LEU A 346 -12.21 6.95 -17.63
CA LEU A 346 -10.81 6.91 -18.05
C LEU A 346 -9.85 7.39 -16.94
N LEU A 347 -10.21 8.44 -16.19
CA LEU A 347 -9.42 8.91 -15.04
C LEU A 347 -9.29 7.85 -13.94
N ASN A 348 -10.23 6.91 -13.84
CA ASN A 348 -10.17 5.82 -12.86
C ASN A 348 -9.00 4.86 -13.06
N TYR A 349 -8.39 4.84 -14.25
CA TYR A 349 -7.17 4.07 -14.49
C TYR A 349 -5.91 4.75 -13.94
N ILE A 350 -5.98 6.02 -13.55
CA ILE A 350 -4.87 6.73 -12.92
C ILE A 350 -5.06 6.62 -11.39
N PRO A 351 -4.19 5.87 -10.68
CA PRO A 351 -4.26 5.74 -9.24
C PRO A 351 -4.24 7.12 -8.57
N VAL A 352 -4.94 7.26 -7.44
CA VAL A 352 -5.12 8.52 -6.68
C VAL A 352 -5.98 9.56 -7.41
N LEU A 353 -5.63 9.98 -8.64
CA LEU A 353 -6.37 11.02 -9.38
C LEU A 353 -7.82 10.60 -9.66
N GLY A 354 -8.05 9.37 -10.09
CA GLY A 354 -9.41 8.86 -10.30
C GLY A 354 -10.24 8.93 -9.03
N TRP A 355 -9.68 8.49 -7.90
CA TRP A 355 -10.39 8.51 -6.61
C TRP A 355 -10.73 9.93 -6.14
N MET A 356 -9.77 10.86 -6.24
CA MET A 356 -9.99 12.26 -5.91
C MET A 356 -11.05 12.90 -6.80
N ALA A 357 -11.01 12.64 -8.11
CA ALA A 357 -12.00 13.13 -9.06
C ALA A 357 -13.40 12.59 -8.75
N ASN A 358 -13.55 11.27 -8.55
CA ASN A 358 -14.83 10.66 -8.18
C ASN A 358 -15.38 11.27 -6.89
N PHE A 359 -14.54 11.40 -5.86
CA PHE A 359 -14.95 11.97 -4.58
C PHE A 359 -15.43 13.42 -4.74
N ALA A 360 -14.70 14.25 -5.48
CA ALA A 360 -15.10 15.62 -5.77
C ALA A 360 -16.44 15.70 -6.52
N LEU A 361 -16.69 14.80 -7.48
CA LEU A 361 -17.95 14.76 -8.23
C LEU A 361 -19.13 14.34 -7.36
N VAL A 362 -18.94 13.33 -6.50
CA VAL A 362 -19.94 12.90 -5.53
C VAL A 362 -20.28 14.06 -4.59
N LEU A 363 -19.27 14.74 -4.03
CA LEU A 363 -19.50 15.90 -3.17
C LEU A 363 -20.24 17.02 -3.91
N LEU A 364 -19.85 17.32 -5.16
CA LEU A 364 -20.48 18.36 -5.95
C LEU A 364 -21.96 18.06 -6.20
N GLY A 365 -22.30 16.83 -6.59
CA GLY A 365 -23.67 16.45 -6.86
C GLY A 365 -24.53 16.29 -5.61
N ILE A 366 -24.02 15.60 -4.58
CA ILE A 366 -24.71 15.49 -3.28
C ILE A 366 -24.93 16.87 -2.68
N GLY A 367 -23.95 17.77 -2.80
CA GLY A 367 -24.05 19.14 -2.34
C GLY A 367 -25.14 19.95 -3.02
N GLY A 368 -25.28 19.81 -4.34
CA GLY A 368 -26.40 20.41 -5.07
C GLY A 368 -27.75 19.88 -4.58
N ILE A 369 -27.86 18.57 -4.33
CA ILE A 369 -29.06 17.93 -3.80
C ILE A 369 -29.36 18.42 -2.37
N ALA A 370 -28.36 18.43 -1.50
CA ALA A 370 -28.46 18.87 -0.10
C ALA A 370 -28.87 20.34 -0.04
N THR A 371 -28.23 21.21 -0.82
CA THR A 371 -28.58 22.65 -0.88
C THR A 371 -30.03 22.84 -1.29
N ALA A 372 -30.49 22.15 -2.34
CA ALA A 372 -31.88 22.24 -2.78
C ALA A 372 -32.88 21.71 -1.73
N LEU A 373 -32.51 20.68 -0.97
CA LEU A 373 -33.31 20.18 0.15
C LEU A 373 -33.35 21.19 1.29
N PHE A 374 -32.21 21.78 1.67
CA PHE A 374 -32.15 22.83 2.70
C PHE A 374 -32.97 24.05 2.31
N GLU A 375 -32.84 24.55 1.08
CA GLU A 375 -33.66 25.69 0.58
C GLU A 375 -35.15 25.38 0.62
N ARG A 376 -35.54 24.13 0.34
CA ARG A 376 -36.94 23.69 0.42
C ARG A 376 -37.45 23.57 1.85
N MET A 377 -36.61 23.10 2.79
CA MET A 377 -36.96 22.95 4.21
C MET A 377 -37.00 24.29 4.94
N VAL A 378 -36.11 25.22 4.58
CA VAL A 378 -36.00 26.56 5.19
C VAL A 378 -36.93 27.59 4.52
N GLY A 379 -37.53 27.24 3.37
CA GLY A 379 -38.50 27.98 2.55
C GLY A 379 -38.85 29.42 2.94
N ASN A 380 -38.54 30.36 2.04
CA ASN A 380 -39.04 31.75 1.98
C ASN A 380 -39.36 32.36 3.35
N ILE A 381 -38.38 33.01 3.96
CA ILE A 381 -38.71 34.12 4.85
C ILE A 381 -39.44 35.11 3.95
N ASP A 382 -40.75 35.29 4.13
CA ASP A 382 -41.53 36.33 3.44
C ASP A 382 -40.73 37.64 3.50
N PRO A 383 -40.77 38.50 2.45
CA PRO A 383 -40.14 39.81 2.55
C PRO A 383 -40.63 40.43 3.85
N ALA A 384 -39.69 40.88 4.70
CA ALA A 384 -40.03 41.49 5.98
C ALA A 384 -41.17 42.48 5.72
N LEU A 385 -42.32 42.18 6.30
CA LEU A 385 -43.48 43.03 6.15
C LEU A 385 -43.28 44.22 7.07
N ASP A 386 -43.65 45.41 6.60
CA ASP A 386 -43.72 46.58 7.49
C ASP A 386 -44.83 46.36 8.55
N VAL A 387 -44.95 47.26 9.52
CA VAL A 387 -45.94 47.22 10.61
C VAL A 387 -47.37 47.05 10.08
N ASP A 388 -47.63 47.46 8.83
CA ASP A 388 -48.91 47.37 8.14
C ASP A 388 -49.09 46.13 7.23
N MET A 389 -48.23 45.12 7.36
CA MET A 389 -48.28 43.89 6.55
C MET A 389 -48.18 44.10 5.02
N GLN A 390 -47.34 45.05 4.60
CA GLN A 390 -46.97 45.24 3.18
C GLN A 390 -45.47 44.97 2.94
N PRO A 391 -45.07 44.50 1.75
CA PRO A 391 -43.66 44.23 1.44
C PRO A 391 -42.82 45.51 1.53
N ILE A 392 -41.74 45.50 2.33
CA ILE A 392 -40.83 46.65 2.44
C ILE A 392 -40.17 46.90 1.08
N GLN A 393 -40.49 48.02 0.44
CA GLN A 393 -39.76 48.51 -0.73
C GLN A 393 -38.43 49.12 -0.25
N ARG A 394 -37.30 48.49 -0.58
CA ARG A 394 -35.99 49.12 -0.39
C ARG A 394 -35.86 50.31 -1.34
N ASN A 395 -35.80 51.52 -0.78
CA ASN A 395 -35.58 52.74 -1.53
C ASN A 395 -34.11 52.80 -2.03
N PRO A 396 -33.85 52.96 -3.34
CA PRO A 396 -32.49 52.89 -3.91
C PRO A 396 -31.60 54.12 -3.63
N GLU A 397 -32.05 55.10 -2.84
CA GLU A 397 -31.27 56.31 -2.52
C GLU A 397 -30.51 56.24 -1.18
N GLN A 398 -30.40 55.05 -0.57
CA GLN A 398 -29.56 54.81 0.61
C GLN A 398 -28.56 53.68 0.36
N GLU A 399 -27.70 53.89 -0.64
CA GLU A 399 -26.39 53.22 -0.74
C GLU A 399 -25.30 54.25 -1.07
#